data_AF-A0A534REK4-F1
#
_entry.id   AF-A0A534REK4-F1
#
_cell.length_a   1.000
_cell.length_b   1.000
_cell.length_c   1.000
_cell.angle_alpha   90.00
_cell.angle_beta   90.00
_cell.angle_gamma   90.00
#
_symmetry.space_group_name_H-M   'P 1'
#
loop_
_entity.id
_entity.type
_entity.pdbx_description
1 polymer ?
#
loop_
_entity_poly.entity_id
_entity_poly.type
_entity_poly.pdbx_seq_one_letter_code
_entity_poly.pdbx_strand_id
1 'polypeptide(L)'
;MNAFLGIAREPIFSPGKVDADRAILDAVAGVLARRGHRVRIVSAEDTLTPPEHGTTVFTMSQGPRALATLREWERAGVRVVNAVSSILGCHRHRLRDQLVRVGVPTPETLVLEGEAPPAWPA
;
A
#
# COMPACT_ATOMS: atom_id res chain seq x y z
N MET A 1 18.19 -0.86 17.63
CA MET A 1 16.93 -1.62 17.44
C MET A 1 15.88 -0.64 16.96
N ASN A 2 15.17 -0.96 15.88
CA ASN A 2 14.20 -0.03 15.26
C ASN A 2 12.81 -0.66 15.31
N ALA A 3 11.78 0.17 15.18
CA ALA A 3 10.39 -0.25 15.15
C ALA A 3 9.81 -0.17 13.74
N PHE A 4 9.05 -1.20 13.36
CA PHE A 4 8.37 -1.29 12.08
C PHE A 4 6.89 -1.66 12.26
N LEU A 5 6.05 -1.04 11.44
CA LEU A 5 4.62 -1.34 11.37
C LEU A 5 4.26 -1.74 9.94
N GLY A 6 3.87 -3.01 9.76
CA GLY A 6 3.30 -3.53 8.53
C GLY A 6 1.80 -3.29 8.48
N ILE A 7 1.28 -2.80 7.35
CA ILE A 7 -0.17 -2.67 7.13
C ILE A 7 -0.57 -3.58 5.98
N ALA A 8 -1.39 -4.59 6.30
CA ALA A 8 -1.93 -5.52 5.33
C ALA A 8 -2.97 -4.86 4.44
N ARG A 9 -3.07 -5.36 3.21
CA ARG A 9 -4.01 -4.87 2.20
C ARG A 9 -5.44 -5.23 2.55
N GLU A 10 -6.40 -4.36 2.20
CA GLU A 10 -7.82 -4.67 2.28
C GLU A 10 -8.19 -5.78 1.26
N PRO A 11 -8.94 -6.82 1.64
CA PRO A 11 -9.25 -7.96 0.76
C PRO A 11 -9.87 -7.58 -0.58
N ILE A 12 -10.69 -6.51 -0.61
CA ILE A 12 -11.35 -6.00 -1.82
C ILE A 12 -10.36 -5.56 -2.91
N PHE A 13 -9.13 -5.17 -2.54
CA PHE A 13 -8.08 -4.78 -3.50
C PHE A 13 -7.14 -5.94 -3.86
N SER A 14 -7.51 -7.18 -3.51
CA SER A 14 -6.77 -8.39 -3.86
C SER A 14 -7.67 -9.62 -4.05
N PRO A 15 -8.74 -9.54 -4.87
CA PRO A 15 -9.64 -10.66 -5.09
C PRO A 15 -8.87 -11.89 -5.59
N GLY A 16 -9.01 -13.02 -4.90
CA GLY A 16 -8.30 -14.27 -5.21
C GLY A 16 -6.78 -14.26 -4.95
N LYS A 17 -6.24 -13.20 -4.33
CA LYS A 17 -4.80 -13.03 -4.05
C LYS A 17 -4.48 -12.56 -2.62
N VAL A 18 -5.47 -12.49 -1.74
CA VAL A 18 -5.34 -12.07 -0.33
C VAL A 18 -4.20 -12.78 0.39
N ASP A 19 -4.13 -14.11 0.32
CA ASP A 19 -3.09 -14.90 1.00
C ASP A 19 -1.69 -14.66 0.42
N ALA A 20 -1.60 -14.45 -0.90
CA ALA A 20 -0.33 -14.18 -1.56
C ALA A 20 0.22 -12.81 -1.15
N ASP A 21 -0.63 -11.78 -1.11
CA ASP A 21 -0.25 -10.46 -0.62
C ASP A 21 0.14 -10.52 0.86
N ARG A 22 -0.60 -11.27 1.66
CA ARG A 22 -0.29 -11.45 3.08
C ARG A 22 1.06 -12.14 3.28
N ALA A 23 1.35 -13.18 2.51
CA ALA A 23 2.62 -13.90 2.56
C ALA A 23 3.82 -12.99 2.25
N ILE A 24 3.70 -12.07 1.29
CA ILE A 24 4.74 -11.08 0.98
C ILE A 24 4.99 -10.17 2.19
N LEU A 25 3.92 -9.63 2.79
CA LEU A 25 4.02 -8.75 3.96
C LEU A 25 4.66 -9.48 5.16
N ASP A 26 4.20 -10.69 5.44
CA ASP A 26 4.70 -11.53 6.53
C ASP A 26 6.18 -11.93 6.30
N ALA A 27 6.57 -12.19 5.06
CA ALA A 27 7.97 -12.46 4.72
C ALA A 27 8.88 -11.26 5.01
N VAL A 28 8.45 -10.04 4.65
CA VAL A 28 9.17 -8.80 4.97
C VAL A 28 9.29 -8.63 6.48
N ALA A 29 8.19 -8.79 7.22
CA ALA A 29 8.17 -8.69 8.67
C ALA A 29 9.09 -9.72 9.34
N GLY A 30 9.07 -10.97 8.87
CA GLY A 30 9.93 -12.04 9.38
C GLY A 30 11.41 -11.76 9.16
N VAL A 31 11.79 -11.21 8.00
CA VAL A 31 13.17 -10.78 7.73
C VAL A 31 13.60 -9.65 8.67
N LEU A 32 12.75 -8.64 8.88
CA LEU A 32 13.02 -7.53 9.79
C LEU A 32 13.18 -8.01 11.25
N ALA A 33 12.28 -8.90 11.70
CA ALA A 33 12.35 -9.49 13.03
C ALA A 33 13.63 -10.31 13.25
N ARG A 34 14.02 -11.15 12.27
CA ARG A 34 15.29 -11.91 12.32
C ARG A 34 16.54 -11.02 12.38
N ARG A 35 16.45 -9.78 11.93
CA ARG A 35 17.52 -8.77 12.07
C ARG A 35 17.49 -8.04 13.41
N GLY A 36 16.64 -8.44 14.35
CA GLY A 36 16.57 -7.87 15.70
C GLY A 36 15.75 -6.58 15.79
N HIS A 37 14.83 -6.33 14.84
CA HIS A 37 13.90 -5.20 14.91
C HIS A 37 12.56 -5.59 15.53
N ARG A 38 11.86 -4.63 16.14
CA ARG A 38 10.48 -4.80 16.59
C ARG A 38 9.56 -4.63 15.38
N VAL A 39 8.67 -5.59 15.14
CA VAL A 39 7.75 -5.54 14.00
C VAL A 39 6.34 -5.91 14.47
N ARG A 40 5.35 -5.14 14.03
CA ARG A 40 3.92 -5.44 14.22
C ARG A 40 3.22 -5.37 12.88
N ILE A 41 2.19 -6.19 12.68
CA ILE A 41 1.32 -6.14 11.50
C ILE A 41 -0.11 -5.84 11.95
N VAL A 42 -0.82 -5.00 11.20
CA VAL A 42 -2.26 -4.70 11.37
C VAL A 42 -2.99 -4.78 10.04
N SER A 43 -4.32 -4.89 10.06
CA SER A 43 -5.12 -4.78 8.84
C SER A 43 -5.36 -3.31 8.47
N ALA A 44 -5.41 -2.99 7.18
CA ALA A 44 -5.90 -1.70 6.71
C ALA A 44 -7.40 -1.47 6.97
N GLU A 45 -8.14 -2.53 7.28
CA GLU A 45 -9.54 -2.47 7.71
C GLU A 45 -9.70 -2.09 9.19
N ASP A 46 -8.65 -2.25 9.99
CA ASP A 46 -8.65 -1.82 11.39
C ASP A 46 -8.58 -0.28 11.51
N THR A 47 -8.91 0.23 12.69
CA THR A 47 -8.63 1.63 13.03
C THR A 47 -7.13 1.81 13.20
N LEU A 48 -6.53 2.56 12.28
CA LEU A 48 -5.10 2.85 12.29
C LEU A 48 -4.79 3.98 13.29
N THR A 49 -3.94 3.70 14.26
CA THR A 49 -3.45 4.69 15.24
C THR A 49 -2.02 5.11 14.91
N PRO A 50 -1.66 6.39 15.14
CA PRO A 50 -0.29 6.86 14.90
C PRO A 50 0.74 5.98 15.62
N PRO A 51 1.82 5.57 14.94
CA PRO A 51 2.84 4.73 15.54
C PRO A 51 3.74 5.53 16.50
N GLU A 52 4.54 4.82 17.30
CA GLU A 52 5.57 5.44 18.15
C GLU A 52 6.58 6.21 17.29
N HIS A 53 7.12 7.30 17.83
CA HIS A 53 8.09 8.14 17.12
C HIS A 53 9.30 7.30 16.66
N GLY A 54 9.74 7.52 15.42
CA GLY A 54 10.82 6.75 14.80
C GLY A 54 10.40 5.41 14.19
N THR A 55 9.12 5.01 14.27
CA THR A 55 8.61 3.84 13.55
C THR A 55 8.64 4.07 12.05
N THR A 56 9.14 3.08 11.31
CA THR A 56 8.97 3.02 9.86
C THR A 56 7.76 2.16 9.52
N VAL A 57 6.81 2.74 8.80
CA VAL A 57 5.62 2.03 8.31
C VAL A 57 5.93 1.44 6.95
N PHE A 58 5.63 0.16 6.75
CA PHE A 58 5.58 -0.46 5.44
C PHE A 58 4.16 -0.95 5.14
N THR A 59 3.64 -0.69 3.96
CA THR A 59 2.20 -0.86 3.66
C THR A 59 1.96 -1.56 2.34
N MET A 60 0.91 -2.39 2.31
CA MET A 60 0.31 -2.93 1.09
C MET A 60 -1.12 -2.40 0.84
N SER A 61 -1.58 -1.42 1.63
CA SER A 61 -2.93 -0.84 1.53
C SER A 61 -3.16 -0.12 0.20
N GLN A 62 -4.40 -0.15 -0.27
CA GLN A 62 -4.83 0.60 -1.46
C GLN A 62 -6.10 1.43 -1.25
N GLY A 63 -6.84 1.20 -0.16
CA GLY A 63 -8.12 1.85 0.06
C GLY A 63 -8.00 3.34 0.41
N PRO A 64 -8.96 4.17 -0.06
CA PRO A 64 -8.92 5.62 0.15
C PRO A 64 -8.85 5.99 1.63
N ARG A 65 -9.52 5.23 2.52
CA ARG A 65 -9.49 5.45 3.97
C ARG A 65 -8.08 5.26 4.55
N ALA A 66 -7.46 4.11 4.30
CA ALA A 66 -6.11 3.82 4.80
C ALA A 66 -5.08 4.78 4.22
N LEU A 67 -5.16 5.08 2.91
CA LEU A 67 -4.27 6.02 2.24
C LEU A 67 -4.41 7.47 2.77
N ALA A 68 -5.61 7.89 3.19
CA ALA A 68 -5.81 9.19 3.82
C ALA A 68 -5.06 9.27 5.17
N THR A 69 -5.25 8.28 6.04
CA THR A 69 -4.53 8.21 7.33
C THR A 69 -3.02 8.15 7.14
N LEU A 70 -2.54 7.33 6.20
CA LEU A 70 -1.10 7.24 5.91
C LEU A 70 -0.53 8.57 5.43
N ARG A 71 -1.28 9.36 4.65
CA ARG A 71 -0.84 10.68 4.20
C ARG A 71 -0.77 11.68 5.34
N GLU A 72 -1.65 11.59 6.33
CA GLU A 72 -1.56 12.39 7.56
C GLU A 72 -0.29 12.03 8.34
N TRP A 73 0.04 10.74 8.43
CA TRP A 73 1.27 10.28 9.09
C TRP A 73 2.53 10.75 8.34
N GLU A 74 2.56 10.69 7.01
CA GLU A 74 3.65 11.25 6.21
C GLU A 74 3.87 12.73 6.49
N ARG A 75 2.78 13.52 6.54
CA ARG A 75 2.83 14.96 6.86
C ARG A 75 3.33 15.22 8.28
N ALA A 76 3.04 14.31 9.22
CA ALA A 76 3.55 14.34 10.58
C ALA A 76 4.99 13.81 10.72
N GLY A 77 5.67 13.46 9.61
CA GLY A 77 7.06 13.03 9.58
C GLY A 77 7.28 11.52 9.78
N VAL A 78 6.21 10.72 9.82
CA VAL A 78 6.34 9.26 9.84
C VAL A 78 6.86 8.78 8.48
N ARG A 79 7.89 7.94 8.49
CA ARG A 79 8.39 7.31 7.26
C ARG A 79 7.44 6.20 6.83
N VAL A 80 6.72 6.41 5.74
CA VAL A 80 5.83 5.43 5.12
C VAL A 80 6.44 4.89 3.83
N VAL A 81 6.45 3.56 3.68
CA VAL A 81 6.98 2.84 2.53
C VAL A 81 5.95 1.85 1.99
N ASN A 82 5.46 1.95 0.76
CA ASN A 82 5.73 3.01 -0.19
C ASN A 82 4.99 4.30 0.18
N ALA A 83 5.54 5.44 -0.26
CA ALA A 83 4.89 6.72 -0.04
C ALA A 83 3.48 6.72 -0.67
N VAL A 84 2.52 7.41 -0.04
CA VAL A 84 1.12 7.39 -0.51
C VAL A 84 1.00 7.99 -1.92
N SER A 85 1.86 8.95 -2.28
CA SER A 85 1.91 9.49 -3.64
C SER A 85 2.34 8.45 -4.67
N SER A 86 3.30 7.59 -4.33
CA SER A 86 3.75 6.48 -5.19
C SER A 86 2.66 5.43 -5.37
N ILE A 87 1.96 5.05 -4.30
CA ILE A 87 0.85 4.09 -4.37
C ILE A 87 -0.22 4.59 -5.33
N LEU A 88 -0.65 5.85 -5.18
CA LEU A 88 -1.64 6.46 -6.05
C LEU A 88 -1.15 6.65 -7.50
N GLY A 89 0.14 6.93 -7.69
CA GLY A 89 0.75 7.02 -9.02
C GLY A 89 0.71 5.68 -9.77
N CYS A 90 0.85 4.57 -9.06
CA CYS A 90 0.78 3.22 -9.63
C CYS A 90 -0.64 2.77 -10.01
N HIS A 91 -1.69 3.56 -9.78
CA HIS A 91 -3.02 3.25 -10.32
C HIS A 91 -2.96 3.29 -11.84
N ARG A 92 -3.50 2.29 -12.54
CA ARG A 92 -3.35 2.12 -14.00
C ARG A 92 -3.68 3.37 -14.81
N HIS A 93 -4.75 4.08 -14.44
CA HIS A 93 -5.19 5.31 -15.10
C HIS A 93 -4.23 6.52 -14.90
N ARG A 94 -3.29 6.46 -13.95
CA ARG A 94 -2.25 7.49 -13.70
C ARG A 94 -0.87 7.03 -14.14
N LEU A 95 -0.56 5.75 -13.95
CA LEU A 95 0.74 5.17 -14.21
C LEU A 95 1.16 5.37 -15.67
N ARG A 96 0.24 5.16 -16.62
CA ARG A 96 0.48 5.37 -18.05
C ARG A 96 1.03 6.77 -18.32
N ASP A 97 0.32 7.80 -17.88
CA ASP A 97 0.71 9.20 -18.14
C ASP A 97 2.04 9.55 -17.48
N GLN A 98 2.29 9.01 -16.28
CA GLN A 98 3.55 9.21 -15.57
C GLN A 98 4.73 8.59 -16.34
N LEU A 99 4.58 7.36 -16.84
CA LEU A 99 5.61 6.67 -17.61
C LEU A 99 5.88 7.37 -18.95
N VAL A 100 4.84 7.77 -19.67
CA VAL A 100 4.97 8.51 -20.94
C VAL A 100 5.70 9.84 -20.74
N ARG A 101 5.36 10.59 -19.68
CA ARG A 101 5.98 11.89 -19.39
C ARG A 101 7.50 11.79 -19.20
N VAL A 102 8.00 10.67 -18.70
CA VAL A 102 9.43 10.43 -18.48
C VAL A 102 10.08 9.62 -19.61
N GLY A 103 9.37 9.39 -20.71
CA GLY A 103 9.90 8.71 -21.89
C GLY A 103 10.01 7.18 -21.76
N VAL A 104 9.32 6.56 -20.80
CA VAL A 104 9.28 5.09 -20.70
C VAL A 104 8.32 4.51 -21.74
N PRO A 105 8.77 3.61 -22.63
CA PRO A 105 7.90 2.97 -23.61
C PRO A 105 6.77 2.19 -22.92
N THR A 106 5.53 2.40 -23.38
CA THR A 106 4.34 1.76 -22.83
C THR A 106 3.37 1.36 -23.95
N PRO A 107 2.67 0.21 -23.85
CA PRO A 107 1.71 -0.23 -24.86
C PRO A 107 0.60 0.78 -25.02
N GLU A 108 0.17 1.10 -26.25
CA GLU A 108 -0.95 2.02 -26.52
C GLU A 108 -2.11 1.76 -25.55
N THR A 109 -2.56 2.80 -24.86
CA THR A 109 -3.50 2.69 -23.75
C THR A 109 -4.62 3.70 -23.97
N LEU A 110 -5.86 3.22 -23.95
CA LEU A 110 -7.06 4.04 -23.93
C LEU A 110 -7.73 3.89 -22.56
N VAL A 111 -8.00 5.01 -21.90
CA VAL A 111 -8.81 5.03 -20.66
C VAL A 111 -10.21 5.47 -21.05
N LEU A 112 -11.17 4.59 -20.82
CA LEU A 112 -12.58 4.85 -21.05
C LEU A 112 -13.28 5.03 -19.71
N GLU A 113 -14.19 5.99 -19.64
CA GLU A 113 -15.14 6.06 -18.55
C GLU A 113 -16.13 4.89 -18.68
N GLY A 114 -16.39 4.20 -17.58
CA GLY A 114 -17.32 3.09 -17.51
C GLY A 114 -18.13 3.13 -16.23
N GLU A 115 -19.26 2.44 -16.22
CA GLU A 115 -20.05 2.25 -15.01
C GLU A 115 -19.29 1.37 -14.01
N ALA A 116 -19.62 1.52 -12.72
CA ALA A 116 -19.04 0.66 -11.69
C ALA A 116 -19.38 -0.80 -12.02
N PRO A 117 -18.39 -1.73 -12.02
CA PRO A 117 -18.69 -3.13 -12.27
C PRO A 117 -19.64 -3.64 -11.18
N PRO A 118 -20.53 -4.59 -11.50
CA PRO A 118 -21.30 -5.29 -10.47
C PRO A 118 -20.35 -5.92 -9.45
N ALA A 119 -20.81 -6.10 -8.22
CA ALA A 119 -20.01 -6.75 -7.18
C ALA A 119 -19.47 -8.09 -7.71
N TRP A 120 -18.17 -8.31 -7.52
CA TRP A 120 -17.54 -9.57 -7.91
C TRP A 120 -18.20 -10.72 -7.14
N PRO A 121 -18.61 -11.82 -7.80
CA PRO A 121 -19.19 -12.96 -7.09
C PRO A 121 -18.18 -13.53 -6.10
N ALA A 122 -18.61 -13.71 -4.85
CA ALA A 122 -17.80 -14.27 -3.76
C ALA A 122 -17.33 -15.69 -4.05
#